data_AF-A0A117MFL6-F1
#
_entry.id   AF-A0A117MFL6-F1
#
_cell.length_a   1.000
_cell.length_b   1.000
_cell.length_c   1.000
_cell.angle_alpha   90.00
_cell.angle_beta   90.00
_cell.angle_gamma   90.00
#
_symmetry.space_group_name_H-M   'P 1'
#
loop_
_entity.id
_entity.type
_entity.pdbx_description
1 polymer ?
#
loop_
_entity_poly.entity_id
_entity_poly.type
_entity_poly.pdbx_seq_one_letter_code
_entity_poly.pdbx_strand_id
1 'polypeptide(L)'
;MEVALMNEPVLKEIHLRNILSFGPDTKPLPLGPLNVLIGPNGSGKSNLLEVIGLLRAAPKDLSAPVKEAGGVHDWLWKGAKNPTASIEVIIHNQASPNMPIRHSFSFVEHGKRFEVTAERIENREPFPSYRDPFFFYRNENGYIKL
;
A
#
# COMPACT_ATOMS: atom_id res chain seq x y z
N MET A 1 -1.37 2.06 -37.02
CA MET A 1 -0.18 1.55 -36.32
C MET A 1 -0.63 1.20 -34.90
N GLU A 2 -1.22 0.02 -34.76
CA GLU A 2 -1.74 -0.49 -33.49
C GLU A 2 -0.55 -1.09 -32.75
N VAL A 3 0.17 -0.23 -32.02
CA VAL A 3 1.19 -0.69 -31.08
C VAL A 3 0.43 -1.33 -29.94
N ALA A 4 0.62 -2.63 -29.80
CA ALA A 4 0.08 -3.52 -28.78
C ALA A 4 -0.40 -2.78 -27.52
N LEU A 5 -1.63 -3.08 -27.10
CA LEU A 5 -2.07 -3.04 -25.71
C LEU A 5 -1.10 -3.92 -24.90
N MET A 6 0.11 -3.43 -24.61
CA MET A 6 0.95 -3.98 -23.57
C MET A 6 0.17 -3.76 -22.29
N ASN A 7 -0.41 -4.84 -21.77
CA ASN A 7 -1.20 -4.86 -20.54
C ASN A 7 -0.46 -4.09 -19.44
N GLU A 8 -0.81 -2.81 -19.25
CA GLU A 8 -0.26 -2.04 -18.14
C GLU A 8 -0.68 -2.74 -16.84
N PRO A 9 0.27 -2.99 -15.91
CA PRO A 9 -0.09 -3.63 -14.66
C PRO A 9 -1.01 -2.72 -13.86
N VAL A 10 -2.08 -3.30 -13.30
CA VAL A 10 -3.02 -2.57 -12.45
C VAL A 10 -2.28 -1.93 -11.27
N LEU A 11 -1.41 -2.70 -10.63
CA LEU A 11 -0.51 -2.22 -9.59
C LEU A 11 0.87 -1.95 -10.21
N LYS A 12 1.28 -0.68 -10.29
CA LYS A 12 2.53 -0.23 -10.92
C LYS A 12 3.72 -0.21 -9.97
N GLU A 13 3.47 0.10 -8.70
CA GLU A 13 4.51 0.21 -7.67
C GLU A 13 3.89 -0.06 -6.30
N ILE A 14 4.66 -0.66 -5.40
CA ILE A 14 4.31 -0.84 -4.00
C ILE A 14 5.48 -0.43 -3.10
N HIS A 15 5.20 0.35 -2.07
CA HIS A 15 6.17 0.81 -1.10
C HIS A 15 5.69 0.44 0.30
N LEU A 16 6.50 -0.36 0.99
CA LEU A 16 6.18 -0.99 2.27
C LEU A 16 7.13 -0.48 3.32
N ARG A 17 6.62 0.02 4.44
CA ARG A 17 7.46 0.46 5.56
C ARG A 17 6.94 -0.07 6.88
N ASN A 18 7.86 -0.56 7.69
CA ASN A 18 7.64 -1.13 9.02
C ASN A 18 6.53 -2.19 9.09
N ILE A 19 6.39 -3.01 8.06
CA ILE A 19 5.36 -4.05 7.96
C ILE A 19 6.00 -5.40 7.67
N LEU A 20 5.67 -6.43 8.46
CA LEU A 20 6.20 -7.78 8.37
C LEU A 20 7.75 -7.80 8.33
N SER A 21 8.34 -8.22 7.21
CA SER A 21 9.80 -8.23 6.99
C SER A 21 10.35 -6.95 6.36
N PHE A 22 9.51 -5.97 6.05
CA PHE A 22 9.89 -4.72 5.37
C PHE A 22 10.15 -3.62 6.40
N GLY A 23 11.42 -3.26 6.56
CA GLY A 23 11.86 -2.18 7.46
C GLY A 23 11.61 -0.78 6.91
N PRO A 24 12.05 0.28 7.62
CA PRO A 24 11.77 1.67 7.27
C PRO A 24 12.45 2.13 5.97
N ASP A 25 13.61 1.54 5.65
CA ASP A 25 14.43 1.90 4.48
C ASP A 25 14.14 1.01 3.25
N THR A 26 13.07 0.21 3.30
CA THR A 26 12.65 -0.62 2.17
C THR A 26 12.34 0.28 0.98
N LYS A 27 13.03 0.07 -0.14
CA LYS A 27 12.82 0.84 -1.36
C LYS A 27 11.47 0.48 -2.01
N PRO A 28 10.82 1.42 -2.73
CA PRO A 28 9.67 1.10 -3.57
C PRO A 28 10.00 -0.02 -4.55
N LEU A 29 9.07 -0.96 -4.70
CA LEU A 29 9.16 -2.08 -5.63
C LEU A 29 8.29 -1.78 -6.87
N PRO A 30 8.90 -1.55 -8.05
CA PRO A 30 8.14 -1.47 -9.28
C PRO A 30 7.58 -2.84 -9.64
N LEU A 31 6.37 -2.85 -10.21
CA LEU A 31 5.68 -4.05 -10.65
C LEU A 31 5.42 -3.98 -12.14
N GLY A 32 5.75 -5.08 -12.84
CA GLY A 32 5.51 -5.25 -14.26
C GLY A 32 4.25 -6.06 -14.56
N PRO A 33 3.95 -6.29 -15.85
CA PRO A 33 2.87 -7.18 -16.29
C PRO A 33 3.05 -8.64 -15.81
N LEU A 34 4.30 -9.06 -15.56
CA LEU A 34 4.65 -10.34 -14.94
C LEU A 34 5.72 -10.09 -13.88
N ASN A 35 5.47 -10.54 -12.65
CA ASN A 35 6.41 -10.41 -11.53
C ASN A 35 6.81 -11.80 -11.06
N VAL A 36 8.12 -12.10 -11.07
CA VAL A 36 8.66 -13.37 -10.60
C VAL A 36 9.42 -13.13 -9.30
N LEU A 37 8.91 -13.68 -8.19
CA LEU A 37 9.48 -13.50 -6.86
C LEU A 37 10.44 -14.65 -6.53
N ILE A 38 11.75 -14.37 -6.51
CA ILE A 38 12.80 -15.34 -6.20
C ILE A 38 13.67 -14.88 -5.04
N GLY A 39 14.16 -15.81 -4.24
CA GLY A 39 15.07 -15.54 -3.13
C GLY A 39 15.04 -16.63 -2.05
N PRO A 40 15.99 -16.60 -1.09
CA PRO A 40 16.03 -17.55 0.02
C PRO A 40 14.76 -17.56 0.88
N ASN A 41 14.60 -18.60 1.72
CA ASN A 41 13.54 -18.61 2.72
C ASN A 41 13.70 -17.42 3.69
N GLY A 42 12.59 -16.80 4.08
CA GLY A 42 12.59 -15.61 4.93
C GLY A 42 12.87 -14.29 4.21
N SER A 43 13.10 -14.28 2.89
CA SER A 43 13.39 -13.05 2.12
C SER A 43 12.19 -12.11 1.91
N GLY A 44 11.04 -12.35 2.55
CA GLY A 44 9.86 -11.51 2.44
C GLY A 44 8.90 -11.78 1.27
N LYS A 45 9.10 -12.85 0.49
CA LYS A 45 8.21 -13.19 -0.65
C LYS A 45 6.76 -13.42 -0.23
N SER A 46 6.53 -14.29 0.75
CA SER A 46 5.17 -14.52 1.28
C SER A 46 4.61 -13.25 1.91
N ASN A 47 5.43 -12.48 2.63
CA ASN A 47 5.00 -11.22 3.23
C ASN A 47 4.54 -10.18 2.19
N LEU A 48 5.16 -10.14 1.00
CA LEU A 48 4.67 -9.30 -0.10
C LEU A 48 3.27 -9.73 -0.55
N LEU A 49 3.03 -11.05 -0.66
CA LEU A 49 1.71 -11.59 -1.02
C LEU A 49 0.66 -11.31 0.07
N GLU A 50 1.02 -11.43 1.34
CA GLU A 50 0.15 -11.08 2.47
C GLU A 50 -0.29 -9.61 2.40
N VAL A 51 0.64 -8.69 2.13
CA VAL A 51 0.32 -7.27 1.99
C VAL A 51 -0.61 -7.01 0.80
N ILE A 52 -0.43 -7.70 -0.33
CA ILE A 52 -1.37 -7.63 -1.46
C ILE A 52 -2.75 -8.17 -1.05
N GLY A 53 -2.79 -9.22 -0.24
CA GLY A 53 -4.01 -9.74 0.37
C GLY A 53 -4.72 -8.71 1.25
N LEU A 54 -3.96 -7.99 2.08
CA LEU A 54 -4.48 -6.90 2.92
C LEU A 54 -5.05 -5.74 2.08
N LEU A 55 -4.33 -5.33 1.02
CA LEU A 55 -4.80 -4.32 0.06
C LEU A 55 -6.13 -4.73 -0.57
N ARG A 56 -6.29 -6.01 -0.94
CA ARG A 56 -7.55 -6.54 -1.50
C ARG A 56 -8.70 -6.49 -0.50
N ALA A 57 -8.43 -6.61 0.81
CA ALA A 57 -9.44 -6.51 1.86
C ALA A 57 -9.83 -5.06 2.19
N ALA A 58 -9.02 -4.08 1.80
CA ALA A 58 -9.16 -2.67 2.19
C ALA A 58 -10.56 -2.07 1.95
N PRO A 59 -11.23 -2.31 0.81
CA PRO A 59 -12.56 -1.75 0.55
C PRO A 59 -13.68 -2.33 1.43
N LYS A 60 -13.41 -3.41 2.19
CA LYS A 60 -14.41 -4.14 2.99
C LYS A 60 -14.08 -4.08 4.47
N ASP A 61 -12.99 -4.70 4.87
CA ASP A 61 -12.55 -4.81 6.27
C ASP A 61 -11.04 -5.10 6.33
N LEU A 62 -10.24 -4.06 6.58
CA LEU A 62 -8.79 -4.19 6.82
C LEU A 62 -8.47 -4.98 8.09
N SER A 63 -9.38 -5.03 9.06
CA SER A 63 -9.12 -5.68 10.35
C SER A 63 -9.24 -7.20 10.29
N ALA A 64 -10.03 -7.74 9.35
CA ALA A 64 -10.26 -9.18 9.25
C ALA A 64 -8.99 -9.98 8.92
N PRO A 65 -8.21 -9.69 7.85
CA PRO A 65 -6.97 -10.41 7.56
C PRO A 65 -5.94 -10.27 8.69
N VAL A 66 -5.91 -9.10 9.34
CA VAL A 66 -5.01 -8.83 10.45
C VAL A 66 -5.32 -9.70 11.66
N LYS A 67 -6.61 -9.87 11.99
CA LYS A 67 -7.07 -10.73 13.09
C LYS A 67 -6.80 -12.21 12.81
N GLU A 68 -7.08 -12.67 11.58
CA GLU A 68 -6.88 -14.06 11.16
C GLU A 68 -5.41 -14.50 11.25
N ALA A 69 -4.48 -13.58 11.01
CA ALA A 69 -3.04 -13.83 11.03
C ALA A 69 -2.37 -13.69 12.41
N GLY A 70 -3.13 -13.67 13.52
CA GLY A 70 -2.59 -13.59 14.89
C GLY A 70 -2.63 -12.19 15.52
N GLY A 71 -3.15 -11.19 14.79
CA GLY A 71 -3.33 -9.82 15.27
C GLY A 71 -2.33 -8.82 14.69
N VAL A 72 -2.56 -7.54 14.97
CA VAL A 72 -1.77 -6.43 14.41
C VAL A 72 -0.29 -6.51 14.77
N HIS A 73 0.03 -7.03 15.96
CA HIS A 73 1.40 -7.18 16.42
C HIS A 73 2.28 -7.91 15.40
N ASP A 74 1.76 -8.97 14.78
CA ASP A 74 2.51 -9.81 13.84
C ASP A 74 2.64 -9.20 12.45
N TRP A 75 1.82 -8.20 12.14
CA TRP A 75 1.95 -7.38 10.95
C TRP A 75 3.00 -6.28 11.09
N LEU A 76 3.38 -5.89 12.31
CA LEU A 76 4.35 -4.83 12.53
C LEU A 76 5.80 -5.35 12.42
N TRP A 77 6.66 -4.57 11.77
CA TRP A 77 8.08 -4.91 11.65
C TRP A 77 8.76 -4.93 13.02
N LYS A 78 9.46 -6.03 13.32
CA LYS A 78 10.02 -6.29 14.66
C LYS A 78 11.31 -5.51 14.94
N GLY A 79 11.87 -4.79 13.97
CA GLY A 79 13.10 -4.01 14.14
C GLY A 79 12.91 -2.63 14.79
N ALA A 80 11.67 -2.24 15.10
CA ALA A 80 11.36 -1.01 15.82
C ALA A 80 10.35 -1.26 16.95
N LYS A 81 10.39 -0.41 17.98
CA LYS A 81 9.38 -0.43 19.05
C LYS A 81 8.17 0.39 18.59
N ASN A 82 6.97 -0.19 18.70
CA ASN A 82 5.70 0.45 18.35
C ASN A 82 5.72 1.17 16.98
N PRO A 83 6.11 0.50 15.89
CA PRO A 83 6.21 1.17 14.61
C PRO A 83 4.83 1.53 14.05
N THR A 84 4.80 2.59 13.23
CA THR A 84 3.72 2.80 12.27
C THR A 84 4.05 2.07 10.98
N ALA A 85 3.22 1.08 10.64
CA ALA A 85 3.27 0.40 9.36
C ALA A 85 2.59 1.26 8.30
N SER A 86 3.14 1.30 7.09
CA SER A 86 2.51 1.97 5.95
C SER A 86 2.63 1.15 4.68
N ILE A 87 1.53 1.10 3.93
CA ILE A 87 1.47 0.54 2.59
C ILE A 87 1.08 1.69 1.66
N GLU A 88 1.89 1.93 0.63
CA GLU A 88 1.58 2.86 -0.46
C GLU A 88 1.65 2.10 -1.78
N VAL A 89 0.66 2.31 -2.63
CA VAL A 89 0.57 1.70 -3.96
C VAL A 89 0.26 2.74 -5.02
N ILE A 90 0.90 2.57 -6.19
CA ILE A 90 0.58 3.33 -7.39
C ILE A 90 -0.22 2.44 -8.32
N ILE A 91 -1.43 2.86 -8.66
CA ILE A 91 -2.43 2.11 -9.40
C ILE A 91 -2.64 2.75 -10.77
N HIS A 92 -2.70 1.92 -11.82
CA HIS A 92 -3.06 2.36 -13.16
C HIS A 92 -4.49 2.94 -13.17
N ASN A 93 -4.63 4.13 -13.75
CA ASN A 93 -5.92 4.77 -13.93
C ASN A 93 -6.37 4.63 -15.38
N GLN A 94 -7.35 3.76 -15.63
CA GLN A 94 -7.87 3.51 -16.98
C GLN A 94 -8.50 4.76 -17.62
N ALA A 95 -9.12 5.62 -16.81
CA ALA A 95 -9.74 6.85 -17.30
C ALA A 95 -8.71 7.95 -17.63
N SER A 96 -7.52 7.87 -17.04
CA SER A 96 -6.44 8.84 -17.26
C SER A 96 -5.07 8.16 -17.11
N PRO A 97 -4.57 7.46 -18.15
CA PRO A 97 -3.34 6.66 -18.05
C PRO A 97 -2.10 7.44 -17.59
N ASN A 98 -2.03 8.73 -17.92
CA ASN A 98 -0.95 9.65 -17.52
C ASN A 98 -1.09 10.17 -16.08
N MET A 99 -2.17 9.81 -15.38
CA MET A 99 -2.48 10.26 -14.02
C MET A 99 -2.84 9.05 -13.13
N PRO A 100 -1.83 8.23 -12.77
CA PRO A 100 -2.05 7.09 -11.90
C PRO A 100 -2.50 7.54 -10.50
N ILE A 101 -3.17 6.64 -9.79
CA ILE A 101 -3.73 6.89 -8.46
C ILE A 101 -2.74 6.38 -7.41
N ARG A 102 -2.47 7.19 -6.37
CA ARG A 102 -1.83 6.75 -5.13
C ARG A 102 -2.94 6.34 -4.15
N HIS A 103 -2.90 5.10 -3.68
CA HIS A 103 -3.60 4.69 -2.46
C HIS A 103 -2.56 4.38 -1.40
N SER A 104 -2.71 4.95 -0.21
CA SER A 104 -1.87 4.56 0.91
C SER A 104 -2.67 4.54 2.19
N PHE A 105 -2.33 3.61 3.09
CA PHE A 105 -2.82 3.64 4.45
C PHE A 105 -1.72 3.28 5.43
N SER A 106 -1.84 3.82 6.64
CA SER A 106 -0.94 3.60 7.75
C SER A 106 -1.72 3.10 8.95
N PHE A 107 -1.10 2.21 9.72
CA PHE A 107 -1.73 1.65 10.90
C PHE A 107 -0.72 1.40 12.02
N VAL A 108 -1.25 1.32 13.24
CA VAL A 108 -0.50 1.00 14.46
C VAL A 108 -1.21 -0.08 15.26
N GLU A 109 -0.48 -0.66 16.20
CA GLU A 109 -1.07 -1.39 17.31
C GLU A 109 -1.34 -0.44 18.48
N HIS A 110 -2.60 -0.29 18.87
CA HIS A 110 -2.97 0.46 20.06
C HIS A 110 -3.88 -0.40 20.96
N GLY A 111 -3.41 -0.71 22.18
CA GLY A 111 -4.16 -1.57 23.10
C GLY A 111 -4.50 -2.96 22.53
N LYS A 112 -3.59 -3.57 21.75
CA LYS A 112 -3.78 -4.82 20.99
C LYS A 112 -4.81 -4.74 19.85
N ARG A 113 -5.24 -3.55 19.48
CA ARG A 113 -6.16 -3.32 18.37
C ARG A 113 -5.42 -2.77 17.16
N PHE A 114 -5.89 -3.18 15.99
CA PHE A 114 -5.52 -2.59 14.71
C PHE A 114 -6.20 -1.23 14.58
N GLU A 115 -5.42 -0.17 14.44
CA GLU A 115 -5.92 1.19 14.28
C GLU A 115 -5.32 1.83 13.02
N VAL A 116 -6.18 2.21 12.07
CA VAL A 116 -5.76 2.98 10.89
C VAL A 116 -5.59 4.44 11.29
N THR A 117 -4.37 4.96 11.16
CA THR A 117 -4.04 6.34 11.56
C THR A 117 -4.10 7.31 10.39
N ALA A 118 -3.89 6.82 9.17
CA ALA A 118 -4.01 7.64 7.97
C ALA A 118 -4.41 6.79 6.78
N GLU A 119 -5.19 7.37 5.88
CA GLU A 119 -5.48 6.79 4.57
C GLU A 119 -5.67 7.91 3.55
N ARG A 120 -5.20 7.70 2.32
CA ARG A 120 -5.36 8.66 1.23
C ARG A 120 -5.50 7.94 -0.09
N ILE A 121 -6.42 8.45 -0.91
CA ILE A 121 -6.63 8.07 -2.30
C ILE A 121 -6.57 9.37 -3.09
N GLU A 122 -5.57 9.51 -3.94
CA GLU A 122 -5.26 10.76 -4.65
C GLU A 122 -4.57 10.49 -5.97
N ASN A 123 -4.47 11.50 -6.84
CA ASN A 123 -3.53 11.41 -7.95
C ASN A 123 -2.11 11.24 -7.41
N ARG A 124 -1.26 10.48 -8.11
CA ARG A 124 0.16 10.36 -7.77
C ARG A 124 0.85 11.72 -7.74
N GLU A 125 0.55 12.52 -8.77
CA GLU A 125 1.13 13.84 -9.01
C GLU A 125 0.02 14.91 -9.05
N PRO A 126 0.33 16.17 -8.73
CA PRO A 126 -0.61 17.28 -8.92
C PRO A 126 -0.85 17.56 -10.41
N PHE A 127 -2.02 18.14 -10.71
CA PHE A 127 -2.24 18.75 -12.02
C PHE A 127 -1.29 19.93 -12.24
N PRO A 128 -0.96 20.27 -13.50
CA PRO A 128 -0.18 21.46 -13.80
C PRO A 128 -0.80 22.70 -13.12
N SER A 129 0.05 23.50 -12.47
CA SER A 129 -0.32 24.71 -11.69
C SER A 129 -0.91 24.46 -10.29
N TYR A 130 -1.09 23.22 -9.86
CA TYR A 130 -1.48 22.89 -8.49
C TYR A 130 -0.27 22.42 -7.68
N ARG A 131 -0.25 22.76 -6.38
CA ARG A 131 0.81 22.32 -5.47
C ARG A 131 0.54 20.92 -4.93
N ASP A 132 -0.71 20.64 -4.62
CA ASP A 132 -1.15 19.39 -4.01
C ASP A 132 -1.86 18.50 -5.02
N PRO A 133 -1.69 17.17 -4.94
CA PRO A 133 -2.48 16.24 -5.73
C PRO A 133 -3.96 16.38 -5.43
N PHE A 134 -4.77 16.22 -6.47
CA PHE A 134 -6.21 16.07 -6.31
C PHE A 134 -6.47 14.78 -5.52
N PHE A 135 -7.19 14.89 -4.40
CA PHE A 135 -7.57 13.76 -3.58
C PHE A 135 -9.03 13.39 -3.83
N PHE A 136 -9.30 12.08 -3.79
CA PHE A 136 -10.64 11.52 -3.82
C PHE A 136 -11.12 11.15 -2.42
N TYR A 137 -10.18 10.91 -1.52
CA TYR A 137 -10.43 10.61 -0.11
C TYR A 137 -9.15 10.86 0.69
N ARG A 138 -9.25 11.48 1.86
CA ARG A 138 -8.19 11.54 2.86
C ARG A 138 -8.76 11.35 4.26
N ASN A 139 -8.08 10.57 5.06
CA ASN A 139 -8.25 10.43 6.49
C ASN A 139 -6.89 10.66 7.15
N GLU A 140 -6.83 11.61 8.07
CA GLU A 140 -5.64 11.89 8.88
C GLU A 140 -6.05 11.89 10.35
N ASN A 141 -5.62 10.89 11.11
CA ASN A 141 -5.94 10.72 12.54
C ASN A 141 -7.45 10.78 12.85
N GLY A 142 -8.29 10.21 11.97
CA GLY A 142 -9.74 10.21 12.11
C GLY A 142 -10.44 11.43 11.49
N TYR A 143 -9.69 12.44 11.01
CA TYR A 143 -10.25 13.58 10.30
C TYR A 143 -10.42 13.26 8.82
N ILE A 144 -11.67 13.05 8.39
CA ILE A 144 -12.02 12.69 7.02
C ILE A 144 -12.24 13.94 6.16
N LYS A 145 -11.66 13.94 4.96
CA LYS A 145 -11.89 14.91 3.87
C LYS A 145 -12.30 14.13 2.62
N LEU A 146 -13.40 14.56 2.01
CA LEU A 146 -13.96 14.03 0.77
C LEU A 146 -13.80 15.04 -0.36
#